data_AF-A0A1G2HFN6-F1
#
_entry.id   AF-A0A1G2HFN6-F1
#
_cell.length_a   1.000
_cell.length_b   1.000
_cell.length_c   1.000
_cell.angle_alpha   90.00
_cell.angle_beta   90.00
_cell.angle_gamma   90.00
#
_symmetry.space_group_name_H-M   'P 1'
#
loop_
_entity.id
_entity.type
_entity.pdbx_description
1 polymer ?
#
loop_
_entity_poly.entity_id
_entity_poly.type
_entity_poly.pdbx_seq_one_letter_code
_entity_poly.pdbx_strand_id
1 'polypeptide(L)'
;MSGGSNFASFYISCSGSGGSASGSASVWVEKLQPPTVTIQADPTRITSGESTTITWSTRNADSCTAIGTVPRWRGTKASQGSQTIQLEGDDEWHGFFLNCSNAAGTTARHVQVFVDRLFEIDFTSDRKEVQSGENIRLQWELRQ
;
A
#
# COMPACT_ATOMS: atom_id res chain seq x y z
N MET A 1 -23.69 -20.06 6.40
CA MET A 1 -22.97 -19.06 7.23
C MET A 1 -22.99 -19.55 8.67
N SER A 2 -22.03 -20.38 9.07
CA SER A 2 -21.95 -20.94 10.43
C SER A 2 -20.71 -20.37 11.13
N GLY A 3 -20.88 -19.19 11.75
CA GLY A 3 -19.89 -18.62 12.64
C GLY A 3 -19.87 -19.42 13.93
N GLY A 4 -18.92 -20.35 14.07
CA GLY A 4 -18.72 -21.07 15.31
C GLY A 4 -18.22 -20.12 16.39
N SER A 5 -19.09 -19.77 17.34
CA SER A 5 -18.73 -19.14 18.61
C SER A 5 -18.09 -20.20 19.49
N ASN A 6 -16.82 -20.04 19.85
CA ASN A 6 -16.23 -20.85 20.91
C ASN A 6 -16.73 -20.30 22.24
N PHE A 7 -17.33 -21.15 23.07
CA PHE A 7 -17.74 -20.79 24.43
C PHE A 7 -16.72 -21.38 25.41
N ALA A 8 -16.27 -20.59 26.38
CA ALA A 8 -15.43 -21.05 27.47
C ALA A 8 -16.25 -21.03 28.75
N SER A 9 -16.36 -22.18 29.42
CA SER A 9 -17.05 -22.30 30.71
C SER A 9 -16.02 -22.53 31.81
N PHE A 10 -16.10 -21.71 32.85
CA PHE A 10 -15.26 -21.79 34.04
C PHE A 10 -16.12 -22.31 35.18
N TYR A 11 -15.58 -23.25 35.96
CA TYR A 11 -16.25 -23.79 37.14
C TYR A 11 -15.37 -23.52 38.37
N ILE A 12 -16.02 -23.19 39.48
CA ILE A 12 -15.39 -23.15 40.79
C ILE A 12 -16.16 -24.08 41.73
N SER A 13 -15.42 -24.80 42.56
CA SER A 13 -15.97 -25.62 43.63
C SER A 13 -15.26 -25.32 44.94
N CYS A 14 -16.02 -25.13 46.00
CA CYS A 14 -15.54 -24.93 47.36
C CYS A 14 -16.06 -26.09 48.23
N SER A 15 -15.22 -26.60 49.12
CA SER A 15 -15.59 -27.62 50.11
C SER A 15 -15.13 -27.22 51.49
N GLY A 16 -15.99 -27.39 52.49
CA GLY A 16 -15.71 -27.14 53.90
C GLY A 16 -16.55 -28.01 54.83
N SER A 17 -16.45 -27.78 56.14
CA SER A 17 -17.17 -28.55 57.17
C SER A 17 -18.71 -28.50 57.04
N GLY A 18 -19.24 -27.49 56.34
CA GLY A 18 -20.66 -27.35 56.04
C GLY A 18 -21.12 -27.96 54.70
N GLY A 19 -20.24 -28.69 54.00
CA GLY A 19 -20.53 -29.28 52.69
C GLY A 19 -19.78 -28.60 51.54
N SER A 20 -20.24 -28.85 50.31
CA SER A 20 -19.62 -28.32 49.09
C SER A 20 -20.60 -27.45 48.30
N ALA A 21 -20.08 -26.37 47.71
CA ALA A 21 -20.80 -25.50 46.80
C ALA A 21 -20.01 -25.37 45.49
N SER A 22 -20.72 -25.19 44.39
CA SER A 22 -20.10 -24.90 43.10
C SER A 22 -20.86 -23.79 42.37
N GLY A 23 -20.13 -23.10 41.49
CA GLY A 23 -20.67 -22.08 40.61
C GLY A 23 -19.99 -22.17 39.25
N SER A 24 -20.67 -21.73 38.21
CA SER A 24 -20.11 -21.65 36.86
C SER A 24 -20.39 -20.30 36.22
N ALA A 25 -19.47 -19.88 35.35
CA ALA A 25 -19.59 -18.70 34.51
C ALA A 25 -19.18 -19.05 33.08
N SER A 26 -19.82 -18.44 32.09
CA SER A 26 -19.53 -18.68 30.68
C SER A 26 -19.18 -17.37 29.96
N VAL A 27 -18.22 -17.46 29.03
CA VAL A 27 -17.76 -16.34 28.19
C VAL A 27 -17.89 -16.71 26.72
N TRP A 28 -18.38 -15.77 25.92
CA TRP A 28 -18.49 -15.91 24.47
C TRP A 28 -17.24 -15.35 23.78
N VAL A 29 -16.64 -16.15 22.90
CA VAL A 29 -15.55 -15.69 22.05
C VAL A 29 -16.11 -15.39 20.66
N GLU A 30 -16.10 -14.12 20.27
CA GLU A 30 -16.47 -13.71 18.92
C GLU A 30 -15.38 -14.14 17.93
N LYS A 31 -15.77 -14.86 16.88
CA LYS A 31 -14.84 -15.26 15.82
C LYS A 31 -14.59 -14.07 14.90
N LEU A 32 -13.48 -13.38 15.12
CA LEU A 32 -13.06 -12.27 14.27
C LEU A 32 -12.61 -12.78 12.88
N GLN A 33 -12.93 -12.03 11.83
CA GLN A 33 -12.54 -12.35 10.45
C GLN A 33 -11.19 -11.71 10.12
N PRO A 34 -10.30 -12.36 9.35
CA PRO A 34 -9.06 -11.72 8.90
C PRO A 34 -9.33 -10.40 8.15
N PRO A 35 -8.39 -9.43 8.20
CA PRO A 35 -8.55 -8.17 7.50
C PRO A 35 -8.62 -8.39 5.99
N THR A 36 -9.44 -7.59 5.30
CA THR A 36 -9.40 -7.49 3.83
C THR A 36 -8.79 -6.15 3.47
N VAL A 37 -7.92 -6.14 2.46
CA VAL A 37 -7.20 -4.94 2.00
C VAL A 37 -7.37 -4.82 0.49
N THR A 38 -7.74 -3.63 0.03
CA THR A 38 -7.69 -3.22 -1.37
C THR A 38 -6.76 -2.01 -1.45
N ILE A 39 -5.82 -2.06 -2.38
CA ILE A 39 -4.87 -0.97 -2.67
C ILE A 39 -4.72 -0.86 -4.19
N GLN A 40 -4.71 0.36 -4.70
CA GLN A 40 -4.61 0.67 -6.12
C GLN A 40 -3.71 1.90 -6.31
N ALA A 41 -3.14 2.01 -7.51
CA ALA A 41 -2.37 3.16 -7.95
C ALA A 41 -2.94 3.64 -9.29
N ASP A 42 -3.09 4.95 -9.43
CA ASP A 42 -3.54 5.57 -10.68
C ASP A 42 -2.83 6.92 -10.89
N PRO A 43 -2.04 7.08 -11.96
CA PRO A 43 -1.62 6.05 -12.94
C PRO A 43 -0.59 5.03 -12.39
N THR A 44 -0.51 3.83 -13.01
CA THR A 44 0.49 2.78 -12.67
C THR A 44 1.81 2.90 -13.43
N ARG A 45 1.89 3.82 -14.39
CA ARG A 45 3.09 4.12 -15.17
C ARG A 45 3.15 5.62 -15.37
N ILE A 46 4.27 6.22 -15.02
CA ILE A 46 4.49 7.67 -15.05
C ILE A 46 5.90 7.96 -15.52
N THR A 47 6.17 9.20 -15.91
CA THR A 47 7.52 9.67 -16.21
C THR A 47 8.18 10.22 -14.94
N SER A 48 9.52 10.23 -14.85
CA SER A 48 10.22 10.86 -13.71
C SER A 48 9.72 12.28 -13.46
N GLY A 49 9.40 12.59 -12.20
CA GLY A 49 8.86 13.89 -11.79
C GLY A 49 7.34 13.98 -11.78
N GLU A 50 6.65 13.01 -12.38
CA GLU A 50 5.19 12.93 -12.32
C GLU A 50 4.70 12.29 -11.01
N SER A 51 3.39 12.37 -10.79
CA SER A 51 2.74 11.86 -9.59
C SER A 51 1.77 10.72 -9.89
N THR A 52 1.65 9.81 -8.94
CA THR A 52 0.64 8.75 -8.89
C THR A 52 -0.21 8.91 -7.64
N THR A 53 -1.49 8.55 -7.71
CA THR A 53 -2.38 8.54 -6.55
C THR A 53 -2.59 7.11 -6.07
N ILE A 54 -2.18 6.85 -4.82
CA ILE A 54 -2.40 5.57 -4.15
C ILE A 54 -3.69 5.65 -3.35
N THR A 55 -4.66 4.80 -3.66
CA THR A 55 -5.92 4.68 -2.92
C THR A 55 -5.98 3.34 -2.22
N TRP A 56 -6.53 3.32 -1.00
CA TRP A 56 -6.70 2.09 -0.25
C TRP A 56 -7.98 2.07 0.56
N SER A 57 -8.49 0.86 0.78
CA SER A 57 -9.62 0.60 1.66
C SER A 57 -9.47 -0.75 2.35
N THR A 58 -9.83 -0.83 3.62
CA THR A 58 -9.70 -2.04 4.42
C THR A 58 -10.97 -2.33 5.20
N ARG A 59 -11.16 -3.61 5.52
CA ARG A 59 -12.28 -4.11 6.32
C ARG A 59 -11.76 -5.05 7.38
N ASN A 60 -12.33 -4.98 8.59
CA ASN A 60 -11.96 -5.79 9.75
C ASN A 60 -10.48 -5.61 10.17
N ALA A 61 -9.84 -4.47 9.88
CA ALA A 61 -8.48 -4.18 10.32
C ALA A 61 -8.50 -3.27 11.56
N ASP A 62 -7.72 -3.61 12.59
CA ASP A 62 -7.53 -2.75 13.77
C ASP A 62 -6.38 -1.75 13.51
N SER A 63 -5.38 -2.17 12.73
CA SER A 63 -4.25 -1.33 12.35
C SER A 63 -3.77 -1.66 10.94
N CYS A 64 -3.27 -0.64 10.25
CA CYS A 64 -2.67 -0.76 8.92
C CYS A 64 -1.38 0.06 8.87
N THR A 65 -0.31 -0.53 8.35
CA THR A 65 1.02 0.09 8.25
C THR A 65 1.50 0.01 6.81
N ALA A 66 1.81 1.17 6.24
CA ALA A 66 2.49 1.29 4.97
C ALA A 66 3.99 0.98 5.13
N ILE A 67 4.49 0.12 4.25
CA ILE A 67 5.88 -0.33 4.21
C ILE A 67 6.37 -0.15 2.76
N GLY A 68 7.62 0.22 2.58
CA GLY A 68 8.18 0.34 1.24
C GLY A 68 9.46 1.16 1.16
N THR A 69 10.04 1.13 -0.04
CA THR A 69 11.24 1.90 -0.40
C THR A 69 10.94 3.39 -0.50
N VAL A 70 9.71 3.76 -0.90
CA VAL A 70 9.26 5.15 -1.06
C VAL A 70 9.14 5.85 0.31
N PRO A 71 9.94 6.89 0.61
CA PRO A 71 9.93 7.53 1.94
C PRO A 71 8.58 8.15 2.31
N ARG A 72 7.84 8.66 1.32
CA ARG A 72 6.50 9.24 1.51
C ARG A 72 5.41 8.17 1.74
N TRP A 73 5.67 6.90 1.48
CA TRP A 73 4.74 5.79 1.73
C TRP A 73 5.19 4.94 2.92
N ARG A 74 5.05 5.49 4.13
CA ARG A 74 5.44 4.81 5.37
C ARG A 74 4.47 5.13 6.51
N GLY A 75 4.53 4.30 7.56
CA GLY A 75 3.83 4.52 8.82
C GLY A 75 2.38 4.07 8.82
N THR A 76 1.66 4.36 9.90
CA THR A 76 0.26 3.96 10.08
C THR A 76 -0.64 4.68 9.07
N LYS A 77 -1.57 3.93 8.47
CA LYS A 77 -2.60 4.43 7.56
C LYS A 77 -3.98 4.19 8.17
N ALA A 78 -4.90 5.11 7.90
CA ALA A 78 -6.32 4.91 8.24
C ALA A 78 -6.91 3.72 7.47
N SER A 79 -8.07 3.23 7.90
CA SER A 79 -8.77 2.11 7.24
C SER A 79 -9.14 2.40 5.78
N GLN A 80 -9.30 3.68 5.42
CA GLN A 80 -9.48 4.13 4.04
C GLN A 80 -8.70 5.42 3.83
N GLY A 81 -8.24 5.66 2.60
CA GLY A 81 -7.56 6.90 2.28
C GLY A 81 -7.05 6.98 0.85
N SER A 82 -6.51 8.15 0.54
CA SER A 82 -5.85 8.46 -0.72
C SER A 82 -4.59 9.28 -0.44
N GLN A 83 -3.53 9.01 -1.17
CA GLN A 83 -2.29 9.77 -1.08
C GLN A 83 -1.65 9.91 -2.46
N THR A 84 -1.47 11.16 -2.90
CA THR A 84 -0.71 11.49 -4.10
C THR A 84 0.79 11.55 -3.77
N ILE A 85 1.59 10.89 -4.59
CA ILE A 85 3.03 10.74 -4.39
C ILE A 85 3.71 11.02 -5.72
N GLN A 86 4.58 12.03 -5.73
CA GLN A 86 5.53 12.24 -6.82
C GLN A 86 6.67 11.23 -6.70
N LEU A 87 7.04 10.61 -7.81
CA LEU A 87 8.16 9.69 -7.90
C LEU A 87 9.20 10.23 -8.86
N GLU A 88 10.45 10.00 -8.51
CA GLU A 88 11.60 10.17 -9.39
C GLU A 88 12.16 8.78 -9.65
N GLY A 89 12.73 8.56 -10.83
CA GLY A 89 13.27 7.27 -11.19
C GLY A 89 13.69 7.20 -12.65
N ASP A 90 14.50 6.19 -12.94
CA ASP A 90 14.98 5.90 -14.27
C ASP A 90 14.70 4.41 -14.57
N ASP A 91 13.64 4.16 -15.34
CA ASP A 91 13.19 2.84 -15.79
C ASP A 91 13.08 1.81 -14.66
N GLU A 92 12.46 2.22 -13.55
CA GLU A 92 12.40 1.44 -12.31
C GLU A 92 11.00 1.27 -11.72
N TRP A 93 10.85 0.26 -10.86
CA TRP A 93 9.60 -0.05 -10.17
C TRP A 93 9.61 0.43 -8.72
N HIS A 94 8.59 1.18 -8.34
CA HIS A 94 8.32 1.58 -6.96
C HIS A 94 7.16 0.76 -6.37
N GLY A 95 7.39 0.10 -5.24
CA GLY A 95 6.40 -0.76 -4.59
C GLY A 95 5.76 -0.12 -3.35
N PHE A 96 4.43 -0.15 -3.31
CA PHE A 96 3.61 0.36 -2.20
C PHE A 96 2.99 -0.81 -1.45
N PHE A 97 3.54 -1.18 -0.29
CA PHE A 97 3.02 -2.27 0.53
C PHE A 97 2.14 -1.72 1.65
N LEU A 98 1.02 -2.40 1.90
CA LEU A 98 0.12 -2.10 3.01
C LEU A 98 -0.16 -3.39 3.78
N ASN A 99 0.25 -3.38 5.05
CA ASN A 99 0.07 -4.51 5.95
C ASN A 99 -0.98 -4.17 7.00
N CYS A 100 -2.06 -4.94 7.08
CA CYS A 100 -3.15 -4.70 8.02
C CYS A 100 -3.39 -5.91 8.91
N SER A 101 -3.60 -5.68 10.20
CA SER A 101 -3.80 -6.73 11.18
C SER A 101 -4.98 -6.47 12.09
N ASN A 102 -5.52 -7.56 12.61
CA ASN A 102 -6.44 -7.61 13.75
C ASN A 102 -6.12 -8.86 14.59
N ALA A 103 -6.90 -9.13 15.64
CA ALA A 103 -6.73 -10.33 16.46
C ALA A 103 -6.94 -11.66 15.70
N ALA A 104 -7.62 -11.66 14.56
CA ALA A 104 -7.82 -12.86 13.72
C ALA A 104 -6.61 -13.16 12.82
N GLY A 105 -5.77 -12.16 12.54
CA GLY A 105 -4.57 -12.32 11.74
C GLY A 105 -4.20 -11.06 10.96
N THR A 106 -3.36 -11.28 9.95
CA THR A 106 -2.70 -10.21 9.19
C THR A 106 -2.85 -10.45 7.70
N THR A 107 -3.16 -9.40 6.96
CA THR A 107 -3.27 -9.39 5.50
C THR A 107 -2.39 -8.30 4.92
N ALA A 108 -1.52 -8.68 4.00
CA ALA A 108 -0.69 -7.75 3.22
C ALA A 108 -1.15 -7.68 1.77
N ARG A 109 -1.10 -6.48 1.19
CA ARG A 109 -1.28 -6.22 -0.24
C ARG A 109 -0.26 -5.20 -0.72
N HIS A 110 -0.05 -5.17 -2.02
CA HIS A 110 0.81 -4.17 -2.63
C HIS A 110 0.32 -3.81 -4.03
N VAL A 111 0.77 -2.64 -4.49
CA VAL A 111 0.69 -2.18 -5.88
C VAL A 111 2.05 -1.64 -6.28
N GLN A 112 2.37 -1.68 -7.58
CA GLN A 112 3.63 -1.16 -8.11
C GLN A 112 3.34 -0.07 -9.15
N VAL A 113 4.23 0.91 -9.21
CA VAL A 113 4.22 1.98 -10.20
C VAL A 113 5.55 1.98 -10.91
N PHE A 114 5.52 1.96 -12.24
CA PHE A 114 6.72 2.06 -13.07
C PHE A 114 7.01 3.53 -13.36
N VAL A 115 8.27 3.93 -13.21
CA VAL A 115 8.73 5.27 -13.56
C VAL A 115 9.60 5.16 -14.80
N ASP A 116 9.05 5.62 -15.92
CA ASP A 116 9.79 5.80 -17.17
C ASP A 116 10.83 6.90 -17.00
N ARG A 117 12.01 6.67 -17.55
CA ARG A 117 12.99 7.74 -17.70
C ARG A 117 12.43 8.84 -18.60
N LEU A 118 12.61 10.09 -18.20
CA LEU A 118 12.40 11.22 -19.11
C LEU A 118 13.58 11.27 -20.09
N PHE A 119 13.28 11.26 -21.39
CA PHE A 119 14.25 11.55 -22.43
C PHE A 119 13.83 12.81 -23.15
N GLU A 120 14.70 13.80 -23.18
CA GLU A 120 14.52 14.97 -24.03
C GLU A 120 15.43 14.85 -25.26
N ILE A 121 14.87 15.14 -26.43
CA ILE A 121 15.66 15.21 -27.66
C ILE A 121 16.04 16.67 -27.85
N ASP A 122 17.33 16.96 -27.72
CA ASP A 122 17.86 18.25 -28.12
C ASP A 122 18.19 18.21 -29.61
N PHE A 123 17.33 18.84 -30.41
CA PHE A 123 17.51 18.97 -31.85
C PHE A 123 17.98 20.38 -32.20
N THR A 124 19.19 20.49 -32.72
CA THR A 124 19.81 21.79 -33.02
C THR A 124 20.29 21.84 -34.47
N SER A 125 20.28 23.06 -35.00
CA SER A 125 20.91 23.40 -36.27
C SER A 125 22.14 24.24 -35.97
N ASP A 126 23.23 24.01 -36.70
CA ASP A 126 24.42 24.85 -36.64
C ASP A 126 24.15 26.29 -37.11
N ARG A 127 23.06 26.51 -37.85
CA ARG A 127 22.66 27.81 -38.41
C ARG A 127 21.18 28.11 -38.12
N LYS A 128 20.88 29.37 -37.83
CA LYS A 128 19.50 29.87 -37.63
C LYS A 128 18.83 30.38 -38.91
N GLU A 129 19.63 30.75 -39.92
CA GLU A 129 19.18 31.26 -41.22
C GLU A 129 20.22 30.90 -42.29
N VAL A 130 19.76 30.57 -43.51
CA VAL A 130 20.61 30.19 -44.65
C VAL A 130 20.05 30.69 -45.98
N GLN A 131 20.94 30.94 -46.95
CA GLN A 131 20.55 31.33 -48.31
C GLN A 131 20.34 30.12 -49.24
N SER A 132 19.74 30.35 -50.41
CA SER A 132 19.44 29.29 -51.37
C SER A 132 20.71 28.58 -51.84
N GLY A 133 20.75 27.26 -51.69
CA GLY A 133 21.88 26.41 -52.08
C GLY A 133 22.93 26.15 -51.00
N GLU A 134 22.80 26.76 -49.82
CA GLU A 134 23.68 26.46 -48.68
C GLU A 134 23.28 25.17 -47.95
N ASN A 135 24.27 24.46 -47.42
CA ASN A 135 24.06 23.28 -46.58
C ASN A 135 24.07 23.68 -45.10
N ILE A 136 23.24 23.00 -44.31
CA ILE A 136 23.28 23.07 -42.83
C ILE A 136 23.61 21.71 -42.24
N ARG A 137 24.07 21.72 -40.98
CA ARG A 137 24.21 20.51 -40.17
C ARG A 137 23.17 20.52 -39.08
N LEU A 138 22.36 19.47 -39.09
CA LEU A 138 21.44 19.15 -38.01
C LEU A 138 22.14 18.19 -37.06
N GLN A 139 22.01 18.45 -35.76
CA GLN A 139 22.56 17.64 -34.70
C GLN A 139 21.43 17.28 -33.74
N TRP A 140 21.46 16.05 -33.24
CA TRP A 140 20.56 15.62 -32.19
C TRP A 140 21.33 14.91 -31.09
N GLU A 141 20.94 15.15 -29.85
CA GLU A 141 21.45 14.46 -28.68
C GLU A 141 20.27 14.04 -27.80
N LEU A 142 20.34 12.84 -27.24
CA LEU A 142 19.42 12.42 -26.19
C LEU A 142 19.97 12.93 -24.86
N ARG A 143 19.19 13.75 -24.16
CA ARG A 143 19.53 14.21 -22.81
C ARG A 143 18.61 13.54 -21.78
N GLN A 144 19.17 13.39 -20.58
CA GLN A 144 18.49 12.97 -19.36
C GLN A 144 18.21 14.21 -18.49
#